data_AF-A0A2G9TKE9-F1
#
_entry.id   AF-A0A2G9TKE9-F1
#
_cell.length_a   1.000
_cell.length_b   1.000
_cell.length_c   1.000
_cell.angle_alpha   90.00
_cell.angle_beta   90.00
_cell.angle_gamma   90.00
#
_symmetry.space_group_name_H-M   'P 1'
#
loop_
_entity.id
_entity.type
_entity.pdbx_description
1 polymer ?
#
loop_
_entity_poly.entity_id
_entity_poly.type
_entity_poly.pdbx_seq_one_letter_code
_entity_poly.pdbx_strand_id
1 'polypeptide(L)'
;MSSAIRYIGNYDVNGQGKFLWEILCQLRQLGVGRIVTKNEWARKWPTQPSYIKIVRAQPAMDRWLFGGKVWGEWTYRGRNLGIYEFADDLNRSDWRLIHKHEEQMYTECKEPMSDIILPKSFPVPPLQVRNIIDGEFIHHLFLIYIFVFFCPTNKKIDY
;
A
#
# COMPACT_ATOMS: atom_id res chain seq x y z
N MET A 1 2.78 24.17 27.08
CA MET A 1 1.34 23.92 26.82
C MET A 1 1.15 23.84 25.32
N SER A 2 1.07 22.63 24.75
CA SER A 2 0.78 22.46 23.32
C SER A 2 -0.68 22.80 23.05
N SER A 3 -0.93 23.76 22.16
CA SER A 3 -2.27 24.06 21.66
C SER A 3 -2.91 22.76 21.17
N ALA A 4 -3.98 22.31 21.83
CA ALA A 4 -4.74 21.14 21.41
C ALA A 4 -5.50 21.52 20.14
N ILE A 5 -4.91 21.22 18.98
CA ILE A 5 -5.56 21.44 17.69
C ILE A 5 -6.82 20.58 17.68
N ARG A 6 -7.98 21.25 17.73
CA ARG A 6 -9.30 20.61 17.74
C ARG A 6 -9.79 20.48 16.31
N TYR A 7 -9.83 19.25 15.83
CA TYR A 7 -10.37 18.89 14.53
C TYR A 7 -11.88 18.54 14.70
N ILE A 8 -12.79 19.17 13.93
CA ILE A 8 -14.27 18.90 13.81
C ILE A 8 -14.69 18.26 12.43
N GLY A 9 -15.07 16.96 12.37
CA GLY A 9 -15.39 16.22 11.13
C GLY A 9 -14.89 14.74 11.05
N ASN A 10 -15.17 14.01 9.96
CA ASN A 10 -14.58 12.68 9.67
C ASN A 10 -13.17 12.87 9.11
N TYR A 11 -12.22 13.19 9.99
CA TYR A 11 -10.86 13.50 9.56
C TYR A 11 -10.14 12.27 9.07
N ASP A 12 -9.50 12.44 7.92
CA ASP A 12 -8.34 11.65 7.61
C ASP A 12 -7.17 12.10 8.52
N VAL A 13 -7.19 11.65 9.78
CA VAL A 13 -6.12 11.88 10.78
C VAL A 13 -4.75 11.43 10.25
N ASN A 14 -4.73 10.67 9.15
CA ASN A 14 -3.55 10.13 8.51
C ASN A 14 -2.82 11.14 7.61
N GLY A 15 -3.50 12.20 7.14
CA GLY A 15 -2.95 13.23 6.23
C GLY A 15 -1.86 14.14 6.81
N GLN A 16 -1.32 13.81 7.99
CA GLN A 16 -0.23 14.55 8.62
C GLN A 16 1.10 14.10 8.00
N GLY A 17 1.46 14.64 6.84
CA GLY A 17 2.68 14.29 6.13
C GLY A 17 2.90 15.14 4.87
N LYS A 18 3.96 14.81 4.12
CA LYS A 18 4.23 15.43 2.82
C LYS A 18 3.77 14.51 1.71
N PHE A 19 3.61 15.04 0.50
CA PHE A 19 3.45 14.19 -0.67
C PHE A 19 4.76 13.48 -0.99
N LEU A 20 4.67 12.26 -1.54
CA LEU A 20 5.85 11.50 -1.96
C LEU A 20 6.67 12.32 -2.96
N TRP A 21 6.03 12.86 -4.01
CA TRP A 21 6.70 13.64 -5.04
C TRP A 21 7.37 14.91 -4.52
N GLU A 22 6.81 15.58 -3.52
CA GLU A 22 7.46 16.72 -2.87
C GLU A 22 8.78 16.31 -2.19
N ILE A 23 8.80 15.15 -1.54
CA ILE A 23 10.01 14.58 -0.93
C ILE A 23 11.02 14.19 -2.01
N LEU A 24 10.58 13.49 -3.05
CA LEU A 24 11.47 13.01 -4.13
C LEU A 24 12.12 14.17 -4.89
N CYS A 25 11.36 15.23 -5.20
CA CYS A 25 11.88 16.38 -5.94
C CYS A 25 12.91 17.19 -5.13
N GLN A 26 12.85 17.14 -3.80
CA GLN A 26 13.84 17.80 -2.92
C GLN A 26 15.14 17.01 -2.81
N LEU A 27 15.16 15.73 -3.22
CA LEU A 27 16.30 14.84 -3.10
C LEU A 27 17.12 14.78 -4.39
N ARG A 28 18.45 14.64 -4.25
CA ARG A 28 19.33 14.39 -5.39
C ARG A 28 18.97 13.06 -6.05
N GLN A 29 18.95 13.02 -7.38
CA GLN A 29 18.59 11.83 -8.17
C GLN A 29 17.21 11.26 -7.79
N LEU A 30 16.24 12.12 -7.45
CA LEU A 30 14.87 11.74 -7.09
C LEU A 30 14.80 10.73 -5.94
N GLY A 31 15.77 10.75 -5.01
CA GLY A 31 15.76 9.90 -3.83
C GLY A 31 16.03 8.41 -4.09
N VAL A 32 16.63 8.04 -5.22
CA VAL A 32 17.04 6.65 -5.49
C VAL A 32 17.94 6.10 -4.37
N GLY A 33 17.62 4.90 -3.90
CA GLY A 33 18.30 4.21 -2.80
C GLY A 33 17.88 4.68 -1.40
N ARG A 34 16.94 5.62 -1.27
CA ARG A 34 16.41 6.06 0.03
C ARG A 34 15.16 5.29 0.42
N ILE A 35 14.94 5.23 1.74
CA ILE A 35 13.79 4.57 2.33
C ILE A 35 12.73 5.61 2.71
N VAL A 36 11.50 5.37 2.27
CA VAL A 36 10.33 6.16 2.62
C VAL A 36 9.31 5.29 3.34
N THR A 37 8.58 5.87 4.28
CA THR A 37 7.53 5.20 5.04
C THR A 37 6.25 6.05 5.07
N LYS A 38 5.13 5.41 5.36
CA LYS A 38 3.84 6.09 5.61
C LYS A 38 3.57 6.14 7.10
N ASN A 39 3.07 7.29 7.57
CA ASN A 39 2.65 7.44 8.96
C ASN A 39 1.52 6.48 9.35
N GLU A 40 0.62 6.18 8.39
CA GLU A 40 -0.44 5.19 8.60
C GLU A 40 0.12 3.81 9.00
N TRP A 41 1.21 3.37 8.38
CA TRP A 41 1.82 2.06 8.67
C TRP A 41 2.45 2.03 10.05
N ALA A 42 3.21 3.07 10.40
CA ALA A 42 3.82 3.20 11.72
C ALA A 42 2.77 3.24 12.84
N ARG A 43 1.60 3.85 12.58
CA ARG A 43 0.49 3.91 13.53
C ARG A 43 -0.23 2.56 13.69
N LYS A 44 -0.51 1.87 12.58
CA LYS A 44 -1.26 0.60 12.60
C LYS A 44 -0.42 -0.56 13.14
N TRP A 45 0.88 -0.58 12.83
CA TRP A 45 1.78 -1.70 13.17
C TRP A 45 3.13 -1.18 13.69
N PRO A 46 3.20 -0.70 14.94
CA PRO A 46 4.43 -0.12 15.49
C PRO A 46 5.57 -1.13 15.65
N THR A 47 5.25 -2.42 15.80
CA THR A 47 6.23 -3.50 15.96
C THR A 47 6.73 -4.07 14.64
N GLN A 48 6.04 -3.81 13.53
CA GLN A 48 6.32 -4.41 12.23
C GLN A 48 6.61 -3.30 11.22
N PRO A 49 7.89 -3.00 10.94
CA PRO A 49 8.23 -1.91 10.05
C PRO A 49 7.75 -2.21 8.64
N SER A 50 7.22 -1.17 8.00
CA SER A 50 6.80 -1.17 6.61
C SER A 50 7.41 0.05 5.93
N TYR A 51 8.10 -0.18 4.83
CA TYR A 51 8.81 0.86 4.12
C TYR A 51 8.96 0.50 2.64
N ILE A 52 9.25 1.52 1.85
CA ILE A 52 9.57 1.38 0.44
C ILE A 52 10.97 1.93 0.22
N LYS A 53 11.82 1.12 -0.40
CA LYS A 53 13.14 1.56 -0.86
C LYS A 53 13.02 1.93 -2.33
N ILE A 54 13.30 3.18 -2.65
CA ILE A 54 13.13 3.71 -4.00
C ILE A 54 14.25 3.16 -4.90
N VAL A 55 13.88 2.49 -5.99
CA VAL A 55 14.83 1.96 -6.98
C VAL A 55 14.96 2.93 -8.15
N ARG A 56 13.83 3.46 -8.63
CA ARG A 56 13.76 4.38 -9.77
C ARG A 56 12.55 5.28 -9.62
N ALA A 57 12.66 6.52 -10.05
CA ALA A 57 11.53 7.43 -10.16
C ALA A 57 11.56 8.12 -11.52
N GLN A 58 10.40 8.24 -12.16
CA GLN A 58 10.21 8.92 -13.44
C GLN A 58 9.05 9.92 -13.31
N PRO A 59 9.34 11.22 -13.32
CA PRO A 59 8.31 12.25 -13.24
C PRO A 59 7.48 12.30 -14.53
N ALA A 60 6.21 12.67 -14.44
CA ALA A 60 5.32 12.85 -15.59
C ALA A 60 5.55 14.16 -16.36
N MET A 61 6.53 14.98 -15.94
CA MET A 61 6.86 16.29 -16.52
C MET A 61 5.70 17.32 -16.48
N ASP A 62 4.86 17.24 -15.45
CA ASP A 62 3.82 18.24 -15.20
C ASP A 62 4.40 19.56 -14.66
N ARG A 63 3.68 20.68 -14.85
CA ARG A 63 4.08 22.01 -14.34
C ARG A 63 4.45 22.02 -12.85
N TRP A 64 3.75 21.20 -12.05
CA TRP A 64 3.87 21.19 -10.60
C TRP A 64 4.60 19.95 -10.05
N LEU A 65 5.05 19.03 -10.93
CA LEU A 65 5.76 17.80 -10.56
C LEU A 65 5.05 16.93 -9.49
N PHE A 66 3.72 16.99 -9.39
CA PHE A 66 2.96 16.18 -8.41
C PHE A 66 2.74 14.73 -8.85
N GLY A 67 2.99 14.41 -10.13
CA GLY A 67 2.71 13.12 -10.73
C GLY A 67 3.94 12.43 -11.31
N GLY A 68 3.86 11.10 -11.38
CA GLY A 68 4.84 10.27 -12.03
C GLY A 68 4.79 8.82 -11.58
N LYS A 69 5.75 8.04 -12.06
CA LYS A 69 5.91 6.63 -11.76
C LYS A 69 7.10 6.43 -10.84
N VAL A 70 6.90 5.67 -9.77
CA VAL A 70 7.97 5.29 -8.84
C VAL A 70 8.07 3.78 -8.80
N TRP A 71 9.26 3.24 -8.95
CA TRP A 71 9.54 1.83 -8.71
C TRP A 71 10.29 1.72 -7.39
N GLY A 72 9.80 0.85 -6.52
CA GLY A 72 10.42 0.63 -5.22
C GLY A 72 10.29 -0.80 -4.75
N GLU A 73 11.29 -1.26 -4.00
CA GLU A 73 11.19 -2.49 -3.23
C GLU A 73 10.26 -2.25 -2.05
N TRP A 74 9.15 -2.97 -2.02
CA TRP A 74 8.15 -2.82 -0.98
C TRP A 74 8.34 -3.87 0.11
N THR A 75 8.65 -3.40 1.32
CA THR A 75 8.63 -4.22 2.52
C THR A 75 7.39 -3.87 3.32
N TYR A 76 6.50 -4.84 3.49
CA TYR A 76 5.26 -4.66 4.24
C TYR A 76 5.24 -5.61 5.43
N ARG A 77 5.09 -5.05 6.64
CA ARG A 77 5.03 -5.78 7.91
C ARG A 77 6.18 -6.80 8.06
N GLY A 78 7.39 -6.36 7.72
CA GLY A 78 8.62 -7.16 7.76
C GLY A 78 8.78 -8.22 6.67
N ARG A 79 7.87 -8.31 5.69
CA ARG A 79 8.02 -9.18 4.51
C ARG A 79 8.34 -8.36 3.29
N ASN A 80 9.37 -8.79 2.54
CA ASN A 80 9.67 -8.19 1.25
C ASN A 80 8.73 -8.76 0.18
N LEU A 81 7.92 -7.89 -0.42
CA LEU A 81 6.99 -8.24 -1.48
C LEU A 81 7.66 -8.19 -2.87
N GLY A 82 8.82 -7.53 -2.98
CA GLY A 82 9.58 -7.34 -4.21
C GLY A 82 9.46 -5.92 -4.77
N ILE A 83 9.86 -5.75 -6.03
CA ILE A 83 9.81 -4.47 -6.73
C ILE A 83 8.41 -4.25 -7.28
N TYR A 84 7.81 -3.11 -6.93
CA TYR A 84 6.48 -2.73 -7.38
C TYR A 84 6.50 -1.37 -8.09
N GLU A 85 5.65 -1.22 -9.11
CA GLU A 85 5.40 0.06 -9.78
C GLU A 85 4.26 0.80 -9.06
N PHE A 86 4.63 1.88 -8.41
CA PHE A 86 3.76 2.82 -7.72
C PHE A 86 3.41 3.96 -8.68
N ALA A 87 2.16 3.98 -9.13
CA ALA A 87 1.60 5.05 -9.95
C ALA A 87 0.78 6.02 -9.07
N ASP A 88 -0.41 6.40 -9.51
CA ASP A 88 -1.21 7.50 -8.94
C ASP A 88 -1.85 7.15 -7.58
N ASP A 89 -1.98 5.86 -7.25
CA ASP A 89 -2.60 5.37 -6.00
C ASP A 89 -1.89 5.85 -4.72
N LEU A 90 -0.67 6.40 -4.86
CA LEU A 90 0.19 6.81 -3.75
C LEU A 90 0.22 8.31 -3.52
N ASN A 91 -0.62 9.07 -4.24
CA ASN A 91 -0.76 10.52 -4.11
C ASN A 91 -1.60 10.92 -2.87
N ARG A 92 -1.12 10.54 -1.68
CA ARG A 92 -1.68 10.93 -0.39
C ARG A 92 -0.60 11.57 0.47
N SER A 93 -0.96 12.55 1.28
CA SER A 93 -0.03 13.36 2.09
C SER A 93 0.42 12.67 3.39
N ASP A 94 0.82 11.39 3.32
CA ASP A 94 1.11 10.57 4.52
C ASP A 94 2.59 10.17 4.62
N TRP A 95 3.43 10.67 3.70
CA TRP A 95 4.79 10.19 3.52
C TRP A 95 5.79 10.88 4.43
N ARG A 96 6.73 10.09 4.90
CA ARG A 96 7.91 10.52 5.66
C ARG A 96 9.16 9.87 5.08
N LEU A 97 10.20 10.70 4.92
CA LEU A 97 11.54 10.23 4.57
C LEU A 97 12.26 9.75 5.83
N ILE A 98 12.88 8.57 5.77
CA ILE A 98 13.75 8.07 6.84
C ILE A 98 15.17 8.60 6.61
N HIS A 99 15.81 9.08 7.69
CA HIS A 99 17.20 9.51 7.62
C HIS A 99 18.15 8.31 7.67
N LYS A 100 19.28 8.40 6.97
CA LYS A 100 20.24 7.29 6.82
C LYS A 100 20.71 6.64 8.13
N HIS A 101 20.82 7.43 9.20
CA HIS A 101 21.24 6.90 10.50
C HIS A 101 20.13 6.10 11.19
N GLU A 102 18.86 6.37 10.88
CA GLU A 102 17.69 5.65 11.44
C GLU A 102 17.33 4.41 10.61
N GLU A 103 17.82 4.30 9.37
CA GLU A 103 17.46 3.22 8.44
C GLU A 103 17.78 1.82 9.01
N GLN A 104 18.91 1.66 9.71
CA GLN A 104 19.29 0.39 10.32
C GLN A 104 18.29 -0.03 11.41
N MET A 105 17.96 0.89 12.32
CA MET A 105 17.00 0.64 13.41
C MET A 105 15.60 0.32 12.87
N TYR A 106 15.21 0.94 11.76
CA TYR A 106 13.91 0.73 11.12
C TYR A 106 13.82 -0.57 10.31
N THR A 107 14.96 -1.12 9.89
CA THR A 107 15.01 -2.34 9.07
C THR A 107 14.96 -3.60 9.95
N GLU A 108 15.39 -3.50 11.20
CA GLU A 108 15.39 -4.62 12.15
C GLU A 108 13.96 -5.05 12.51
N CYS A 109 13.48 -6.11 11.86
CA CYS A 109 12.24 -6.81 12.22
C CYS A 109 12.53 -7.95 13.19
N LYS A 110 11.92 -7.93 14.38
CA LYS A 110 11.94 -9.08 15.30
C LYS A 110 10.83 -10.10 14.98
N GLU A 111 9.68 -9.63 14.50
CA GLU A 111 8.50 -10.46 14.24
C GLU A 111 7.86 -10.10 12.89
N PRO A 112 8.28 -10.74 11.78
CA PRO A 112 7.61 -10.55 10.50
C PRO A 112 6.17 -11.06 10.56
N MET A 113 5.30 -10.52 9.71
CA MET A 113 3.93 -11.03 9.53
C MET A 113 3.94 -12.56 9.31
N SER A 114 3.01 -13.27 9.96
CA SER A 114 2.76 -14.68 9.69
C SER A 114 1.89 -14.86 8.44
N ASP A 115 1.99 -16.03 7.80
CA ASP A 115 1.13 -16.35 6.67
C ASP A 115 -0.33 -16.39 7.13
N ILE A 116 -1.18 -15.59 6.47
CA ILE A 116 -2.61 -15.59 6.74
C ILE A 116 -3.19 -16.83 6.05
N ILE A 117 -3.40 -17.89 6.82
CA ILE A 117 -4.08 -19.10 6.34
C ILE A 117 -5.58 -18.82 6.33
N LEU A 118 -6.13 -18.59 5.15
CA LEU A 118 -7.57 -18.46 4.97
C LEU A 118 -8.25 -19.83 5.13
N PRO A 119 -9.44 -19.90 5.75
CA PRO A 119 -10.19 -21.14 5.83
C PRO A 119 -10.55 -21.63 4.42
N LYS A 120 -10.50 -22.95 4.21
CA LYS A 120 -10.80 -23.59 2.91
C LYS A 120 -12.27 -23.46 2.49
N SER A 121 -13.16 -23.20 3.44
CA SER A 121 -14.60 -23.10 3.23
C SER A 121 -15.19 -21.95 4.01
N PHE A 122 -16.11 -21.21 3.38
CA PHE A 122 -16.95 -20.20 4.02
C PHE A 122 -18.42 -20.55 3.75
N PRO A 123 -19.33 -20.44 4.75
CA PRO A 123 -20.74 -20.73 4.52
C PRO A 123 -21.33 -19.76 3.50
N VAL A 124 -22.03 -20.31 2.51
CA VAL A 124 -22.72 -19.53 1.49
C VAL A 124 -23.91 -18.81 2.14
N PRO A 125 -24.20 -17.54 1.80
CA PRO A 125 -25.36 -16.83 2.33
C PRO A 125 -26.67 -17.57 2.01
N PRO A 126 -27.68 -17.52 2.91
CA PRO A 126 -28.84 -18.41 2.89
C PRO A 126 -29.70 -18.29 1.62
N LEU A 127 -29.79 -17.11 1.02
CA LEU A 127 -30.53 -16.90 -0.23
C LEU A 127 -29.88 -17.64 -1.41
N GLN A 128 -28.55 -17.67 -1.45
CA GLN A 128 -27.81 -18.32 -2.52
C GLN A 128 -27.84 -19.85 -2.35
N VAL A 129 -27.88 -20.36 -1.12
CA VAL A 129 -28.12 -21.79 -0.85
C VAL A 129 -29.48 -22.21 -1.40
N ARG A 130 -30.54 -21.44 -1.16
CA ARG A 130 -31.89 -21.74 -1.66
C ARG A 130 -31.94 -21.83 -3.19
N ASN A 131 -31.38 -20.84 -3.89
CA ASN A 131 -31.36 -20.80 -5.35
C ASN A 131 -30.50 -21.92 -5.99
N ILE A 132 -29.50 -22.44 -5.28
CA ILE A 132 -28.69 -23.58 -5.73
C ILE A 132 -29.47 -24.90 -5.59
N ILE A 133 -30.28 -25.04 -4.52
CA ILE A 133 -31.11 -26.23 -4.28
C ILE A 133 -32.31 -26.27 -5.26
N ASP A 134 -32.84 -25.11 -5.63
CA ASP A 134 -34.04 -24.96 -6.48
C ASP A 134 -33.74 -25.08 -8.00
N GLY A 135 -32.50 -25.34 -8.41
CA GLY A 135 -32.15 -25.80 -9.78
C GLY A 135 -32.23 -24.78 -10.93
N GLU A 136 -32.53 -23.50 -10.68
CA GLU A 136 -32.88 -22.54 -11.74
C GLU A 136 -31.73 -21.67 -12.31
N PHE A 137 -30.47 -21.86 -11.90
CA PHE A 137 -29.40 -20.87 -12.23
C PHE A 137 -28.14 -21.42 -12.92
N ILE A 138 -28.24 -22.50 -13.70
CA ILE A 138 -27.06 -23.07 -14.38
C ILE A 138 -26.59 -22.24 -15.61
N HIS A 139 -27.43 -21.38 -16.20
CA HIS A 139 -27.04 -20.70 -17.46
C HIS A 139 -26.56 -19.24 -17.36
N HIS A 140 -26.92 -18.48 -16.31
CA HIS A 140 -26.60 -17.04 -16.27
C HIS A 140 -25.47 -16.63 -15.30
N LEU A 141 -25.07 -17.49 -14.37
CA LEU A 141 -24.09 -17.12 -13.34
C LEU A 141 -22.62 -17.34 -13.73
N PHE A 142 -22.35 -18.07 -14.82
CA PHE A 142 -20.98 -18.32 -15.30
C PHE A 142 -20.28 -17.04 -15.78
N LEU A 143 -21.04 -16.02 -16.18
CA LEU A 143 -20.50 -14.73 -16.63
C LEU A 143 -20.21 -13.74 -15.49
N ILE A 144 -20.83 -13.88 -14.32
CA ILE A 144 -20.65 -12.93 -13.21
C ILE A 144 -19.44 -13.30 -12.35
N TYR A 145 -19.10 -14.60 -12.24
CA TYR A 145 -17.98 -15.05 -11.40
C TYR A 145 -16.59 -14.74 -11.96
N ILE A 146 -16.46 -14.36 -13.24
CA ILE A 146 -15.18 -13.93 -13.82
C ILE A 146 -14.82 -12.49 -13.37
N PHE A 147 -15.79 -11.65 -12.99
CA PHE A 147 -15.53 -10.23 -12.74
C PHE A 147 -15.11 -9.90 -11.29
N VAL A 148 -15.37 -10.77 -10.32
CA VAL A 148 -15.08 -10.49 -8.89
C VAL A 148 -13.75 -11.10 -8.42
N PHE A 149 -13.13 -11.98 -9.21
CA PHE A 149 -11.83 -12.60 -8.89
C PHE A 149 -10.64 -12.03 -9.66
N PHE A 150 -10.77 -10.86 -10.30
CA PHE A 150 -9.59 -10.09 -10.71
C PHE A 150 -9.09 -9.27 -9.52
N CYS A 151 -8.48 -9.96 -8.55
CA CYS A 151 -7.38 -9.34 -7.81
C CYS A 151 -6.37 -8.91 -8.88
N PRO A 152 -6.04 -7.61 -9.01
CA PRO A 152 -5.11 -7.17 -10.04
C PRO A 152 -3.82 -7.95 -9.81
N THR A 153 -3.54 -8.85 -10.74
CA THR A 153 -2.30 -9.58 -10.85
C THR A 153 -1.18 -8.58 -10.67
N ASN A 154 -0.47 -8.75 -9.55
CA ASN A 154 0.83 -8.15 -9.30
C ASN A 154 1.63 -8.15 -10.59
N LYS A 155 1.88 -6.96 -11.15
CA LYS A 155 3.03 -6.77 -12.03
C LYS A 155 4.28 -6.81 -11.14
N LYS A 156 4.66 -8.02 -10.72
CA LYS A 156 6.06 -8.29 -10.40
C LYS A 156 6.80 -8.24 -11.74
N ILE A 157 7.62 -7.21 -11.89
CA ILE A 157 8.61 -7.17 -12.95
C ILE A 157 9.80 -7.94 -12.36
N ASP A 158 9.89 -9.22 -12.69
CA ASP A 158 11.08 -10.01 -12.43
C ASP A 158 12.13 -9.59 -13.47
N TYR A 159 13.33 -9.21 -13.01
CA TYR A 159 14.50 -8.94 -13.84
C TYR A 159 15.30 -10.23 -14.05
#